data_AF-A0A0X3VXX4-F1
#
_entry.id   AF-A0A0X3VXX4-F1
#
_cell.length_a   1.000
_cell.length_b   1.000
_cell.length_c   1.000
_cell.angle_alpha   90.00
_cell.angle_beta   90.00
_cell.angle_gamma   90.00
#
_symmetry.space_group_name_H-M   'P 1'
#
loop_
_entity.id
_entity.type
_entity.pdbx_description
1 polymer ?
#
loop_
_entity_poly.entity_id
_entity_poly.type
_entity_poly.pdbx_seq_one_letter_code
_entity_poly.pdbx_strand_id
1 'polypeptide(L)'
;MQSRTPPGPEPDLIPAEPESRLSAELASVVAGARRRAVRDGDRQIDTAHLLHSLLESDPEVRAVFTDGAQVVRLLGYLVQRSIGYGLQWQGTVEDSGAVPVVRSGKETGWSPAAVLAMEVALERAERRGDARALGMDLLAGLVADAECRAVEVLGRAGVDVEVLLKRVEAGCRQYASGDHGYLGGSGQGRA
;
A
#
# COMPACT_ATOMS: atom_id res chain seq x y z
N MET A 1 31.88 31.07 36.69
CA MET A 1 31.43 29.73 36.27
C MET A 1 30.22 29.90 35.36
N GLN A 2 30.40 29.86 34.03
CA GLN A 2 29.30 29.77 33.08
C GLN A 2 29.38 28.40 32.42
N SER A 3 28.43 27.52 32.76
CA SER A 3 28.36 26.17 32.20
C SER A 3 27.70 26.24 30.83
N ARG A 4 28.50 26.01 29.78
CA ARG A 4 28.00 25.80 28.41
C ARG A 4 27.38 24.39 28.33
N THR A 5 26.09 24.33 28.09
CA THR A 5 25.39 23.09 27.72
C THR A 5 25.74 22.76 26.26
N PRO A 6 26.15 21.52 25.93
CA PRO A 6 26.38 21.12 24.54
C PRO A 6 25.03 21.01 23.79
N PRO A 7 25.01 21.28 22.48
CA PRO A 7 23.81 21.09 21.67
C PRO A 7 23.44 19.60 21.67
N GLY A 8 22.16 19.31 21.93
CA GLY A 8 21.62 17.96 21.81
C GLY A 8 21.68 17.46 20.37
N PRO A 9 21.59 16.14 20.15
CA PRO A 9 21.62 15.58 18.81
C PRO A 9 20.46 16.16 18.00
N GLU A 10 20.77 16.70 16.82
CA GLU A 10 19.76 17.11 15.85
C GLU A 10 18.89 15.89 15.51
N PRO A 11 17.56 16.06 15.31
CA PRO A 11 16.72 14.98 14.87
C PRO A 11 17.23 14.55 13.50
N ASP A 12 17.72 13.31 13.41
CA ASP A 12 17.91 12.61 12.15
C ASP A 12 16.64 12.84 11.32
N LEU A 13 16.79 13.61 10.24
CA LEU A 13 15.79 13.75 9.22
C LEU A 13 15.67 12.38 8.56
N ILE A 14 14.83 11.52 9.15
CA ILE A 14 14.31 10.32 8.49
C ILE A 14 13.84 10.76 7.10
N PRO A 15 14.17 10.05 6.01
CA PRO A 15 13.78 10.48 4.68
C PRO A 15 12.26 10.68 4.63
N ALA A 16 11.84 11.95 4.62
CA ALA A 16 10.47 12.37 4.30
C ALA A 16 10.19 12.28 2.79
N GLU A 17 11.15 11.78 2.03
CA GLU A 17 11.16 11.67 0.57
C GLU A 17 10.25 10.58 -0.03
N PRO A 18 9.94 9.43 0.60
CA PRO A 18 9.05 8.45 -0.02
C PRO A 18 7.60 8.92 0.01
N GLU A 19 7.17 9.62 1.07
CA GLU A 19 5.77 10.07 1.23
C GLU A 19 5.42 11.25 0.30
N SER A 20 6.39 12.10 -0.06
CA SER A 20 6.16 13.21 -1.01
C SER A 20 5.86 12.73 -2.45
N ARG A 21 6.24 11.49 -2.75
CA ARG A 21 6.00 10.80 -4.03
C ARG A 21 4.72 9.95 -4.02
N LEU A 22 3.94 10.01 -2.95
CA LEU A 22 2.64 9.33 -2.86
C LEU A 22 1.51 10.32 -3.14
N SER A 23 0.41 9.83 -3.70
CA SER A 23 -0.85 10.58 -3.65
C SER A 23 -1.31 10.74 -2.19
N ALA A 24 -2.22 11.69 -1.93
CA ALA A 24 -2.75 11.90 -0.58
C ALA A 24 -3.50 10.65 -0.09
N GLU A 25 -4.20 9.97 -0.99
CA GLU A 25 -4.91 8.73 -0.76
C GLU A 25 -3.93 7.61 -0.39
N LEU A 26 -2.85 7.45 -1.17
CA LEU A 26 -1.84 6.43 -0.90
C LEU A 26 -1.07 6.72 0.40
N ALA A 27 -0.80 7.98 0.73
CA ALA A 27 -0.25 8.36 2.04
C ALA A 27 -1.19 8.01 3.19
N SER A 28 -2.51 8.19 3.02
CA SER A 28 -3.53 7.76 3.99
C SER A 28 -3.54 6.24 4.18
N VAL A 29 -3.38 5.48 3.10
CA VAL A 29 -3.23 4.01 3.14
C VAL A 29 -2.03 3.61 3.98
N VAL A 30 -0.86 4.23 3.76
CA VAL A 30 0.36 3.97 4.53
C VAL A 30 0.16 4.30 6.01
N ALA A 31 -0.46 5.44 6.32
CA ALA A 31 -0.77 5.81 7.70
C ALA A 31 -1.73 4.82 8.37
N GLY A 32 -2.73 4.32 7.63
CA GLY A 32 -3.64 3.27 8.07
C GLY A 32 -2.93 1.96 8.38
N ALA A 33 -2.05 1.52 7.48
CA ALA A 33 -1.28 0.29 7.62
C ALA A 33 -0.37 0.36 8.86
N ARG A 34 0.27 1.51 9.09
CA ARG A 34 1.09 1.77 10.28
C ARG A 34 0.30 1.65 11.57
N ARG A 35 -0.88 2.28 11.66
CA ARG A 35 -1.75 2.18 12.85
C ARG A 35 -2.16 0.73 13.12
N ARG A 36 -2.42 -0.03 12.06
CA ARG A 36 -2.81 -1.44 12.17
C ARG A 36 -1.66 -2.31 12.66
N ALA A 37 -0.46 -2.15 12.13
CA ALA A 37 0.72 -2.87 12.59
C ALA A 37 0.98 -2.64 14.09
N VAL A 38 0.88 -1.39 14.55
CA VAL A 38 1.01 -1.06 15.98
C VAL A 38 -0.08 -1.73 16.82
N ARG A 39 -1.34 -1.64 16.38
CA ARG A 39 -2.48 -2.24 17.08
C ARG A 39 -2.38 -3.77 17.16
N ASP A 40 -1.89 -4.41 16.10
CA ASP A 40 -1.75 -5.85 16.01
C ASP A 40 -0.44 -6.36 16.69
N GLY A 41 0.40 -5.44 17.18
CA GLY A 41 1.64 -5.75 17.90
C GLY A 41 2.80 -6.18 17.01
N ASP A 42 2.75 -5.85 15.73
CA ASP A 42 3.78 -6.22 14.77
C ASP A 42 4.94 -5.23 14.74
N ARG A 43 6.13 -5.79 14.51
CA ARG A 43 7.37 -5.01 14.42
C ARG A 43 7.53 -4.28 13.09
N GLN A 44 6.73 -4.65 12.08
CA GLN A 44 6.82 -4.16 10.71
C GLN A 44 5.44 -3.97 10.09
N ILE A 45 5.33 -2.96 9.21
CA ILE A 45 4.26 -2.86 8.23
C ILE A 45 4.53 -3.92 7.15
N ASP A 46 3.63 -4.88 7.02
CA ASP A 46 3.71 -5.96 6.01
C ASP A 46 2.72 -5.73 4.85
N THR A 47 2.82 -6.55 3.80
CA THR A 47 1.97 -6.40 2.60
C THR A 47 0.48 -6.59 2.89
N ALA A 48 0.11 -7.39 3.91
CA ALA A 48 -1.28 -7.57 4.33
C ALA A 48 -1.84 -6.32 5.03
N HIS A 49 -1.03 -5.59 5.80
CA HIS A 49 -1.44 -4.30 6.36
C HIS A 49 -1.74 -3.28 5.27
N LEU A 50 -0.88 -3.21 4.26
CA LEU A 50 -1.05 -2.33 3.10
C LEU A 50 -2.32 -2.69 2.32
N LEU A 51 -2.51 -3.98 2.00
CA LEU A 51 -3.71 -4.46 1.32
C LEU A 51 -5.00 -4.11 2.09
N HIS A 52 -5.00 -4.30 3.42
CA HIS A 52 -6.16 -3.95 4.24
C HIS A 52 -6.48 -2.46 4.15
N SER A 53 -5.50 -1.60 4.39
CA SER A 53 -5.73 -0.15 4.36
C SER A 53 -6.11 0.36 2.97
N LEU A 54 -5.61 -0.28 1.91
CA LEU A 54 -5.96 0.02 0.53
C LEU A 54 -7.45 -0.29 0.26
N LEU A 55 -7.91 -1.50 0.60
CA LEU A 55 -9.30 -1.90 0.41
C LEU A 55 -10.29 -1.08 1.24
N GLU A 56 -9.87 -0.59 2.41
CA GLU A 56 -10.68 0.26 3.27
C GLU A 56 -10.87 1.66 2.67
N SER A 57 -9.83 2.21 2.03
CA SER A 57 -9.77 3.63 1.67
C SER A 57 -10.06 3.91 0.19
N ASP A 58 -9.78 2.95 -0.69
CA ASP A 58 -9.77 3.17 -2.13
C ASP A 58 -10.94 2.40 -2.81
N PRO A 59 -12.02 3.09 -3.26
CA PRO A 59 -13.16 2.45 -3.93
C PRO A 59 -12.79 1.87 -5.31
N GLU A 60 -11.73 2.39 -5.90
CA GLU A 60 -11.36 2.24 -7.28
C GLU A 60 -10.42 1.02 -7.39
N VAL A 61 -9.60 0.78 -6.37
CA VAL A 61 -9.02 -0.54 -6.06
C VAL A 61 -10.09 -1.59 -5.79
N ARG A 62 -11.15 -1.29 -5.04
CA ARG A 62 -12.23 -2.29 -4.82
C ARG A 62 -12.94 -2.67 -6.12
N ALA A 63 -12.99 -1.78 -7.11
CA ALA A 63 -13.67 -2.02 -8.37
C ALA A 63 -12.98 -3.05 -9.29
N VAL A 64 -11.69 -3.37 -9.08
CA VAL A 64 -11.00 -4.40 -9.89
C VAL A 64 -11.28 -5.82 -9.43
N PHE A 65 -11.85 -5.99 -8.24
CA PHE A 65 -12.31 -7.29 -7.75
C PHE A 65 -13.59 -7.71 -8.46
N THR A 66 -13.88 -9.01 -8.45
CA THR A 66 -14.97 -9.60 -9.24
C THR A 66 -16.34 -9.08 -8.83
N ASP A 67 -16.53 -8.94 -7.52
CA ASP A 67 -17.77 -8.45 -6.94
C ASP A 67 -17.54 -7.98 -5.49
N GLY A 68 -18.55 -7.32 -4.91
CA GLY A 68 -18.51 -6.86 -3.53
C GLY A 68 -18.44 -8.00 -2.50
N ALA A 69 -18.94 -9.20 -2.81
CA ALA A 69 -18.87 -10.34 -1.91
C ALA A 69 -17.43 -10.86 -1.77
N GLN A 70 -16.64 -10.84 -2.85
CA GLN A 70 -15.20 -11.13 -2.83
C GLN A 70 -14.45 -10.14 -1.95
N VAL A 71 -14.76 -8.84 -2.07
CA VAL A 71 -14.17 -7.80 -1.20
C VAL A 71 -14.56 -8.01 0.27
N VAL A 72 -15.81 -8.35 0.57
CA VAL A 72 -16.28 -8.63 1.94
C VAL A 72 -15.56 -9.84 2.53
N ARG A 73 -15.39 -10.93 1.77
CA ARG A 73 -14.61 -12.10 2.24
C ARG A 73 -13.16 -11.70 2.53
N LEU A 74 -12.54 -10.96 1.62
CA LEU A 74 -11.16 -10.50 1.76
C LEU A 74 -10.97 -9.63 3.01
N LEU A 75 -11.84 -8.66 3.24
CA LEU A 75 -11.85 -7.85 4.47
C LEU A 75 -12.10 -8.70 5.72
N GLY A 76 -13.00 -9.69 5.65
CA GLY A 76 -13.26 -10.63 6.73
C GLY A 76 -12.01 -11.42 7.12
N TYR A 77 -11.25 -11.91 6.14
CA TYR A 77 -9.94 -12.52 6.37
C TYR A 77 -9.01 -11.50 7.04
N LEU A 78 -8.76 -10.35 6.42
CA LEU A 78 -7.82 -9.35 6.91
C LEU A 78 -8.11 -8.83 8.34
N VAL A 79 -9.39 -8.81 8.76
CA VAL A 79 -9.80 -8.46 10.13
C VAL A 79 -9.49 -9.59 11.12
N GLN A 80 -9.65 -10.86 10.74
CA GLN A 80 -9.39 -12.02 11.61
C GLN A 80 -7.91 -12.32 11.84
N ARG A 81 -7.00 -11.62 11.14
CA ARG A 81 -5.55 -11.75 11.27
C ARG A 81 -5.07 -11.76 12.74
N SER A 82 -5.59 -10.87 13.57
CA SER A 82 -5.14 -10.68 14.96
C SER A 82 -5.69 -11.71 15.97
N ILE A 83 -6.63 -12.57 15.57
CA ILE A 83 -7.30 -13.53 16.45
C ILE A 83 -7.48 -14.93 15.83
N GLY A 84 -6.97 -15.13 14.62
CA GLY A 84 -7.19 -16.31 13.79
C GLY A 84 -5.95 -16.66 12.96
N TYR A 85 -6.13 -16.84 11.64
CA TYR A 85 -5.08 -17.39 10.78
C TYR A 85 -3.79 -16.54 10.69
N GLY A 86 -3.82 -15.27 11.11
CA GLY A 86 -2.67 -14.36 11.09
C GLY A 86 -1.78 -14.43 12.33
N LEU A 87 -2.17 -15.18 13.38
CA LEU A 87 -1.34 -15.35 14.59
C LEU A 87 0.02 -15.98 14.28
N GLN A 88 0.10 -16.85 13.27
CA GLN A 88 1.36 -17.43 12.81
C GLN A 88 2.32 -16.39 12.21
N TRP A 89 1.80 -15.23 11.80
CA TRP A 89 2.59 -14.13 11.24
C TRP A 89 2.98 -13.09 12.30
N GLN A 90 2.31 -13.10 13.45
CA GLN A 90 2.51 -12.09 14.48
C GLN A 90 3.96 -12.11 14.98
N GLY A 91 4.64 -10.97 14.88
CA GLY A 91 6.04 -10.84 15.26
C GLY A 91 7.06 -11.56 14.34
N THR A 92 6.61 -12.23 13.28
CA THR A 92 7.49 -12.83 12.26
C THR A 92 7.74 -11.85 11.12
N VAL A 93 8.97 -11.84 10.61
CA VAL A 93 9.33 -11.05 9.42
C VAL A 93 8.64 -11.67 8.21
N GLU A 94 8.00 -10.86 7.38
CA GLU A 94 7.59 -11.28 6.05
C GLU A 94 8.82 -11.28 5.16
N ASP A 95 9.29 -12.47 4.79
CA ASP A 95 10.39 -12.67 3.86
C ASP A 95 9.87 -13.49 2.68
N SER A 96 9.66 -12.82 1.55
CA SER A 96 9.22 -13.44 0.29
C SER A 96 10.41 -13.94 -0.54
N GLY A 97 11.60 -14.07 0.07
CA GLY A 97 12.82 -14.54 -0.60
C GLY A 97 13.44 -13.52 -1.56
N ALA A 98 12.93 -12.28 -1.57
CA ALA A 98 13.51 -11.18 -2.33
C ALA A 98 14.88 -10.82 -1.76
N VAL A 99 15.92 -10.85 -2.61
CA VAL A 99 17.30 -10.56 -2.18
C VAL A 99 17.33 -9.16 -1.54
N PRO A 100 17.90 -8.99 -0.33
CA PRO A 100 18.00 -7.69 0.29
C PRO A 100 18.93 -6.82 -0.55
N VAL A 101 18.37 -5.93 -1.36
CA VAL A 101 19.12 -4.76 -1.83
C VAL A 101 19.47 -4.00 -0.56
N VAL A 102 20.76 -3.79 -0.32
CA VAL A 102 21.28 -3.15 0.90
C VAL A 102 20.67 -1.74 1.04
N ARG A 103 19.52 -1.68 1.70
CA ARG A 103 18.86 -0.47 2.20
C ARG A 103 18.60 -0.73 3.68
N SER A 104 19.61 -0.49 4.50
CA SER A 104 19.54 -0.31 5.96
C SER A 104 18.38 -1.03 6.65
N GLY A 105 18.27 -2.35 6.45
CA GLY A 105 17.04 -3.13 6.69
C GLY A 105 16.70 -3.40 8.15
N LYS A 106 17.35 -2.71 9.11
CA LYS A 106 17.10 -2.91 10.54
C LYS A 106 16.19 -1.85 11.16
N GLU A 107 15.87 -0.76 10.44
CA GLU A 107 15.23 0.43 11.02
C GLU A 107 14.02 0.99 10.26
N THR A 108 13.67 0.47 9.09
CA THR A 108 12.60 1.09 8.28
C THR A 108 11.19 0.87 8.86
N GLY A 109 10.96 -0.18 9.65
CA GLY A 109 9.63 -0.52 10.18
C GLY A 109 8.69 -1.13 9.13
N TRP A 110 9.20 -1.57 7.98
CA TRP A 110 8.47 -2.25 6.90
C TRP A 110 9.08 -3.63 6.65
N SER A 111 8.29 -4.57 6.12
CA SER A 111 8.82 -5.82 5.60
C SER A 111 9.54 -5.60 4.26
N PRO A 112 10.52 -6.46 3.90
CA PRO A 112 11.15 -6.45 2.58
C PRO A 112 10.16 -6.47 1.41
N ALA A 113 9.14 -7.32 1.48
CA ALA A 113 8.11 -7.41 0.43
C ALA A 113 7.27 -6.14 0.32
N ALA A 114 6.96 -5.48 1.46
CA ALA A 114 6.25 -4.21 1.46
C ALA A 114 7.08 -3.06 0.87
N VAL A 115 8.39 -3.05 1.11
CA VAL A 115 9.32 -2.11 0.46
C VAL A 115 9.34 -2.32 -1.04
N LEU A 116 9.50 -3.56 -1.50
CA LEU A 116 9.52 -3.90 -2.92
C LEU A 116 8.20 -3.52 -3.61
N ALA A 117 7.05 -3.79 -2.98
CA ALA A 117 5.75 -3.39 -3.52
C ALA A 117 5.63 -1.87 -3.69
N MET A 118 6.18 -1.08 -2.75
CA MET A 118 6.20 0.38 -2.85
C MET A 118 7.16 0.88 -3.95
N GLU A 119 8.33 0.25 -4.10
CA GLU A 119 9.26 0.54 -5.19
C GLU A 119 8.60 0.31 -6.55
N VAL A 120 7.92 -0.82 -6.73
CA VAL A 120 7.16 -1.11 -7.95
C VAL A 120 6.08 -0.05 -8.18
N ALA A 121 5.36 0.37 -7.14
CA ALA A 121 4.33 1.40 -7.26
C ALA A 121 4.90 2.74 -7.77
N LEU A 122 6.05 3.16 -7.22
CA LEU A 122 6.76 4.38 -7.61
C LEU A 122 7.27 4.29 -9.05
N GLU A 123 7.88 3.18 -9.46
CA GLU A 123 8.32 2.99 -10.84
C GLU A 123 7.15 2.98 -11.83
N ARG A 124 5.99 2.46 -11.43
CA ARG A 124 4.78 2.49 -12.28
C ARG A 124 4.25 3.91 -12.47
N ALA A 125 4.26 4.72 -11.43
CA ALA A 125 3.93 6.14 -11.53
C ALA A 125 4.87 6.87 -12.50
N GLU A 126 6.18 6.64 -12.38
CA GLU A 126 7.18 7.21 -13.29
C GLU A 126 6.95 6.79 -14.75
N ARG A 127 6.67 5.50 -15.00
CA ARG A 127 6.37 4.99 -16.36
C ARG A 127 5.10 5.60 -16.95
N ARG A 128 4.14 6.00 -16.11
CA ARG A 128 2.93 6.74 -16.52
C ARG A 128 3.22 8.23 -16.76
N GLY A 129 4.38 8.75 -16.33
CA GLY A 129 4.71 10.17 -16.38
C GLY A 129 4.10 10.97 -15.23
N ASP A 130 3.68 10.31 -14.16
CA ASP A 130 3.13 10.93 -12.96
C ASP A 130 4.19 10.98 -11.86
N ALA A 131 4.26 12.09 -11.13
CA ALA A 131 5.17 12.23 -10.00
C ALA A 131 4.68 11.43 -8.77
N ARG A 132 3.40 11.05 -8.72
CA ARG A 132 2.77 10.43 -7.56
C ARG A 132 2.25 9.03 -7.88
N ALA A 133 2.62 8.07 -7.03
CA ALA A 133 2.02 6.74 -7.05
C ALA A 133 0.59 6.74 -6.50
N LEU A 134 -0.26 5.95 -7.13
CA LEU A 134 -1.67 5.76 -6.79
C LEU A 134 -1.89 4.42 -6.06
N GLY A 135 -3.06 4.26 -5.45
CA GLY A 135 -3.47 2.99 -4.83
C GLY A 135 -3.42 1.80 -5.79
N MET A 136 -3.80 2.00 -7.05
CA MET A 136 -3.72 0.97 -8.09
C MET A 136 -2.26 0.55 -8.41
N ASP A 137 -1.31 1.48 -8.33
CA ASP A 137 0.12 1.17 -8.53
C ASP A 137 0.66 0.30 -7.38
N LEU A 138 0.23 0.58 -6.15
CA LEU A 138 0.53 -0.27 -5.00
C LEU A 138 -0.10 -1.65 -5.14
N LEU A 139 -1.37 -1.74 -5.54
CA LEU A 139 -2.01 -3.05 -5.76
C LEU A 139 -1.25 -3.87 -6.79
N ALA A 140 -0.79 -3.25 -7.88
CA ALA A 140 0.04 -3.90 -8.89
C ALA A 140 1.36 -4.44 -8.29
N GLY A 141 2.02 -3.65 -7.43
CA GLY A 141 3.23 -4.09 -6.72
C GLY A 141 2.98 -5.25 -5.77
N LEU A 142 1.87 -5.24 -5.04
CA LEU A 142 1.50 -6.31 -4.11
C LEU A 142 1.24 -7.64 -4.83
N VAL A 143 0.50 -7.62 -5.95
CA VAL A 143 0.13 -8.86 -6.67
C VAL A 143 1.23 -9.37 -7.62
N ALA A 144 2.31 -8.62 -7.80
CA ALA A 144 3.47 -9.05 -8.59
C ALA A 144 4.37 -10.04 -7.83
N ASP A 145 4.32 -10.06 -6.50
CA ASP A 145 5.06 -10.98 -5.65
C ASP A 145 4.14 -12.10 -5.15
N ALA A 146 4.22 -13.28 -5.78
CA ALA A 146 3.37 -14.42 -5.46
C ALA A 146 3.60 -14.99 -4.05
N GLU A 147 4.76 -14.73 -3.45
CA GLU A 147 5.18 -15.26 -2.16
C GLU A 147 4.91 -14.28 -1.01
N CYS A 148 4.32 -13.11 -1.28
CA CYS A 148 3.98 -12.15 -0.24
C CYS A 148 2.67 -12.50 0.48
N ARG A 149 2.54 -12.05 1.74
CA ARG A 149 1.36 -12.31 2.57
C ARG A 149 0.09 -11.72 1.98
N ALA A 150 0.16 -10.60 1.26
CA ALA A 150 -1.01 -10.05 0.56
C ALA A 150 -1.57 -11.06 -0.45
N VAL A 151 -0.71 -11.69 -1.25
CA VAL A 151 -1.12 -12.73 -2.20
C VAL A 151 -1.62 -13.98 -1.49
N GLU A 152 -1.00 -14.39 -0.38
CA GLU A 152 -1.51 -15.50 0.43
C GLU A 152 -2.93 -15.22 0.95
N VAL A 153 -3.19 -14.00 1.45
CA VAL A 153 -4.52 -13.60 1.92
C VAL A 153 -5.54 -13.54 0.78
N LEU A 154 -5.15 -13.01 -0.38
CA LEU A 154 -5.97 -13.00 -1.59
C LEU A 154 -6.39 -14.42 -1.97
N GLY A 155 -5.43 -15.36 -2.02
CA GLY A 155 -5.70 -16.77 -2.31
C GLY A 155 -6.65 -17.42 -1.30
N ARG A 156 -6.43 -17.20 0.00
CA ARG A 156 -7.32 -17.71 1.07
C ARG A 156 -8.74 -17.14 0.98
N ALA A 157 -8.91 -15.91 0.49
CA ALA A 157 -10.22 -15.29 0.26
C ALA A 157 -10.91 -15.76 -1.04
N GLY A 158 -10.27 -16.64 -1.81
CA GLY A 158 -10.76 -17.14 -3.11
C GLY A 158 -10.61 -16.11 -4.23
N VAL A 159 -9.56 -15.29 -4.19
CA VAL A 159 -9.19 -14.40 -5.29
C VAL A 159 -8.24 -15.13 -6.22
N ASP A 160 -8.60 -15.18 -7.50
CA ASP A 160 -7.68 -15.58 -8.57
C ASP A 160 -6.71 -14.43 -8.85
N VAL A 161 -5.46 -14.59 -8.43
CA VAL A 161 -4.43 -13.54 -8.46
C VAL A 161 -3.96 -13.26 -9.89
N GLU A 162 -3.93 -14.25 -10.78
CA GLU A 162 -3.58 -14.04 -12.19
C GLU A 162 -4.66 -13.22 -12.90
N VAL A 163 -5.93 -13.52 -12.62
CA VAL A 163 -7.06 -12.73 -13.15
C VAL A 163 -7.06 -11.33 -12.56
N LEU A 164 -6.79 -11.19 -11.26
CA LEU A 164 -6.68 -9.88 -10.61
C LEU A 164 -5.57 -9.05 -11.23
N LEU A 165 -4.37 -9.60 -11.42
CA LEU A 165 -3.24 -8.89 -12.03
C LEU A 165 -3.62 -8.37 -13.43
N LYS A 166 -4.27 -9.18 -14.27
CA LYS A 166 -4.75 -8.74 -15.59
C LYS A 166 -5.72 -7.55 -15.50
N ARG A 167 -6.61 -7.54 -14.50
CA ARG A 167 -7.56 -6.44 -14.28
C ARG A 167 -6.87 -5.19 -13.74
N VAL A 168 -5.92 -5.35 -12.82
CA VAL A 168 -5.09 -4.24 -12.30
C VAL A 168 -4.31 -3.59 -13.44
N GLU A 169 -3.68 -4.39 -14.30
CA GLU A 169 -2.97 -3.88 -15.48
C GLU A 169 -3.90 -3.16 -16.46
N ALA A 170 -5.15 -3.60 -16.60
CA ALA A 170 -6.17 -2.89 -17.38
C ALA A 170 -6.63 -1.59 -16.71
N GLY A 171 -6.85 -1.61 -15.39
CA GLY A 171 -7.22 -0.45 -14.59
C GLY A 171 -6.14 0.63 -14.60
N CYS A 172 -4.86 0.28 -14.39
CA CYS A 172 -3.74 1.22 -14.48
C CYS A 172 -3.72 2.01 -15.80
N ARG A 173 -4.09 1.38 -16.93
CA ARG A 173 -4.20 2.08 -18.22
C ARG A 173 -5.34 3.11 -18.24
N GLN A 174 -6.46 2.81 -17.57
CA GLN A 174 -7.62 3.71 -17.49
C GLN A 174 -7.32 4.93 -16.59
N TYR A 175 -6.62 4.72 -15.48
CA TYR A 175 -6.10 5.81 -14.64
C TYR A 175 -5.13 6.73 -15.38
N ALA A 176 -4.26 6.15 -16.22
CA ALA A 176 -3.33 6.91 -17.05
C ALA A 176 -4.01 7.75 -18.14
N SER A 177 -5.17 7.31 -18.64
CA SER A 177 -5.92 8.04 -19.66
C SER A 177 -6.75 9.21 -19.11
N GLY A 178 -6.92 9.33 -17.78
CA GLY A 178 -7.38 10.56 -17.12
C GLY A 178 -8.58 11.26 -17.76
N ASP A 179 -9.69 10.57 -18.02
CA ASP A 179 -10.98 11.25 -18.21
C ASP A 179 -11.56 11.61 -16.83
N HIS A 180 -10.91 12.55 -16.14
CA HIS A 180 -11.51 13.25 -15.03
C HIS A 180 -12.52 14.28 -15.59
N GLY A 181 -13.64 13.75 -16.07
CA GLY A 181 -14.79 14.53 -16.51
C GLY A 181 -15.40 15.31 -15.34
N TYR A 182 -14.87 16.50 -15.07
CA TYR A 182 -15.61 17.55 -14.37
C TYR A 182 -16.76 18.00 -15.29
N LEU A 183 -17.90 17.32 -15.22
CA LEU A 183 -19.19 17.88 -15.65
C LEU A 183 -19.64 18.92 -14.61
N GLY A 184 -18.92 20.04 -14.56
CA GLY A 184 -19.39 21.27 -13.92
C GLY A 184 -20.29 22.00 -14.91
N GLY A 185 -21.59 21.82 -14.78
CA GLY A 185 -22.60 22.40 -15.66
C GLY A 185 -22.46 23.91 -15.82
N SER A 186 -22.15 24.33 -17.04
CA SER A 186 -22.31 25.69 -17.52
C SER A 186 -23.81 26.02 -17.65
N GLY A 187 -24.42 26.42 -16.54
CA GLY A 187 -25.70 27.11 -16.52
C GLY A 187 -25.53 28.55 -16.99
N GLN A 188 -25.39 28.75 -18.30
CA GLN A 188 -25.45 30.07 -18.93
C GLN A 188 -26.89 30.36 -19.32
N GLY A 189 -27.58 31.17 -18.50
CA GLY A 189 -28.89 31.73 -18.81
C GLY A 189 -28.83 33.25 -18.69
N ARG A 190 -28.51 33.91 -19.81
CA ARG A 190 -28.73 35.35 -19.99
C ARG A 190 -30.20 35.58 -20.36
N ALA A 191 -30.84 36.49 -19.64
CA ALA A 191 -31.71 37.54 -20.17
C ALA A 191 -31.67 38.71 -19.19
#